data_AF-A0A3D2M5E0-F1
#
_entry.id   AF-A0A3D2M5E0-F1
#
_cell.length_a   1.000
_cell.length_b   1.000
_cell.length_c   1.000
_cell.angle_alpha   90.00
_cell.angle_beta   90.00
_cell.angle_gamma   90.00
#
_symmetry.space_group_name_H-M   'P 1'
#
loop_
_entity.id
_entity.type
_entity.pdbx_description
1 polymer ?
#
loop_
_entity_poly.entity_id
_entity_poly.type
_entity_poly.pdbx_seq_one_letter_code
_entity_poly.pdbx_strand_id
1 'polypeptide(L)'
;SLSRYCGYYFEYANCLSVPGQILLSLVHLREDRGSYVFERQERQERSRADNSRTEDWVVRCRYLGAAFYLQDRLFLIDYESLTGNEMSQTILIPSFKSRISRLNGLKTGVSSGDRRTPACTRVVWEYLGSEINRVNAYRQVMLYGLDDPRIDPEIRERLASAQMRDGLFQIE
;
A
#
# COMPACT_ATOMS: atom_id res chain seq x y z
N SER A 1 15.10 -1.67 -16.48
CA SER A 1 15.61 -0.87 -15.34
C SER A 1 14.45 -0.51 -14.41
N LEU A 2 14.70 -0.43 -13.09
CA LEU A 2 13.70 0.01 -12.10
C LEU A 2 13.43 1.52 -12.19
N SER A 3 14.38 2.31 -12.72
CA SER A 3 14.25 3.76 -12.90
C SER A 3 12.96 4.21 -13.59
N ARG A 4 12.42 3.39 -14.51
CA ARG A 4 11.16 3.67 -15.21
C ARG A 4 9.93 3.72 -14.28
N TYR A 5 10.03 3.12 -13.09
CA TYR A 5 8.97 3.09 -12.09
C TYR A 5 9.17 4.15 -10.99
N CYS A 6 10.20 5.00 -11.07
CA CYS A 6 10.34 6.07 -10.09
C CYS A 6 9.21 7.11 -10.22
N GLY A 7 8.77 7.62 -9.09
CA GLY A 7 7.71 8.61 -8.97
C GLY A 7 6.74 8.31 -7.82
N TYR A 8 5.59 8.96 -7.86
CA TYR A 8 4.56 8.88 -6.84
C TYR A 8 3.45 7.91 -7.24
N TYR A 9 2.95 7.18 -6.25
CA TYR A 9 1.87 6.23 -6.42
C TYR A 9 0.86 6.37 -5.30
N PHE A 10 -0.40 6.11 -5.64
CA PHE A 10 -1.38 5.69 -4.65
C PHE A 10 -1.37 4.18 -4.52
N GLU A 11 -1.13 3.69 -3.30
CA GLU A 11 -1.25 2.27 -2.95
C GLU A 11 -2.64 2.02 -2.35
N TYR A 12 -3.43 1.16 -2.98
CA TYR A 12 -4.69 0.67 -2.46
C TYR A 12 -4.51 -0.79 -2.03
N ALA A 13 -4.82 -1.10 -0.77
CA ALA A 13 -4.79 -2.46 -0.23
C ALA A 13 -5.88 -2.65 0.83
N ASN A 14 -6.39 -3.87 0.97
CA ASN A 14 -7.23 -4.18 2.15
C ASN A 14 -6.40 -3.99 3.42
N CYS A 15 -6.96 -3.27 4.39
CA CYS A 15 -6.28 -2.96 5.65
C CYS A 15 -6.12 -4.22 6.50
N LEU A 16 -4.88 -4.54 6.87
CA LEU A 16 -4.56 -5.73 7.69
C LEU A 16 -4.93 -5.55 9.16
N SER A 17 -4.97 -4.30 9.64
CA SER A 17 -5.30 -3.93 11.02
C SER A 17 -6.79 -3.65 11.22
N VAL A 18 -7.49 -3.19 10.19
CA VAL A 18 -8.94 -2.90 10.23
C VAL A 18 -9.64 -3.65 9.08
N PRO A 19 -10.03 -4.92 9.30
CA PRO A 19 -10.70 -5.72 8.28
C PRO A 19 -11.96 -5.05 7.73
N GLY A 20 -12.21 -5.18 6.43
CA GLY A 20 -13.37 -4.57 5.77
C GLY A 20 -13.17 -3.09 5.38
N GLN A 21 -11.93 -2.60 5.41
CA GLN A 21 -11.59 -1.27 4.90
C GLN A 21 -10.46 -1.34 3.88
N ILE A 22 -10.47 -0.42 2.91
CA ILE A 22 -9.38 -0.20 1.97
C ILE A 22 -8.51 0.93 2.53
N LEU A 23 -7.22 0.65 2.69
CA LEU A 23 -6.24 1.65 3.06
C LEU A 23 -5.62 2.25 1.81
N LEU A 24 -5.75 3.57 1.67
CA LEU A 24 -5.07 4.34 0.64
C LEU A 24 -3.80 4.96 1.23
N SER A 25 -2.63 4.55 0.73
CA SER A 25 -1.34 5.10 1.11
C SER A 25 -0.72 5.92 -0.02
N LEU A 26 0.09 6.91 0.32
CA LEU A 26 0.93 7.62 -0.64
C LEU A 26 2.32 7.03 -0.63
N VAL A 27 2.80 6.59 -1.79
CA VAL A 27 4.14 6.03 -1.98
C VAL A 27 4.97 6.95 -2.86
N HIS A 28 6.25 7.11 -2.52
CA HIS A 28 7.24 7.77 -3.36
C HIS A 28 8.43 6.84 -3.56
N LEU A 29 8.59 6.31 -4.77
CA LEU A 29 9.69 5.45 -5.19
C LEU A 29 10.74 6.27 -5.91
N ARG A 30 12.00 6.19 -5.49
CA ARG A 30 13.10 6.99 -6.04
C ARG A 30 14.39 6.20 -6.11
N GLU A 31 15.29 6.67 -6.97
CA GLU A 31 16.68 6.23 -6.97
C GLU A 31 17.47 7.04 -5.94
N ASP A 32 18.34 6.37 -5.19
CA ASP A 32 19.26 6.93 -4.21
C ASP A 32 20.62 6.25 -4.35
N ARG A 33 21.61 6.97 -4.90
CA ARG A 33 23.00 6.48 -5.04
C ARG A 33 23.10 5.09 -5.71
N GLY A 34 22.32 4.86 -6.76
CA GLY A 34 22.29 3.60 -7.53
C GLY A 34 21.48 2.47 -6.88
N SER A 35 20.91 2.71 -5.69
CA SER A 35 19.91 1.83 -5.07
C SER A 35 18.51 2.43 -5.27
N TYR A 36 17.47 1.62 -5.11
CA TYR A 36 16.09 2.10 -5.18
C TYR A 36 15.43 2.01 -3.81
N VAL A 37 14.90 3.13 -3.36
CA VAL A 37 14.29 3.27 -2.04
C VAL A 37 12.90 3.90 -2.19
N PHE A 38 12.03 3.61 -1.24
CA PHE A 38 10.71 4.22 -1.22
C PHE A 38 10.29 4.61 0.19
N GLU A 39 9.40 5.59 0.22
CA GLU A 39 8.70 6.02 1.42
C GLU A 39 7.21 5.82 1.20
N ARG A 40 6.53 5.24 2.17
CA ARG A 40 5.08 5.02 2.16
C ARG A 40 4.45 5.67 3.38
N GLN A 41 3.36 6.40 3.16
CA GLN A 41 2.71 7.19 4.19
C GLN A 41 1.24 6.83 4.29
N GLU A 42 0.83 6.58 5.52
CA GLU A 42 -0.53 6.19 5.87
C GLU A 42 -1.14 7.13 6.90
N ARG A 43 -2.47 7.16 6.90
CA ARG A 43 -3.28 7.84 7.89
C ARG A 43 -4.36 6.87 8.35
N GLN A 44 -4.30 6.44 9.60
CA GLN A 44 -5.29 5.57 10.22
C GLN A 44 -5.99 6.31 11.35
N GLU A 45 -7.32 6.22 11.40
CA GLU A 45 -8.11 6.71 12.54
C GLU A 45 -8.25 5.55 13.52
N ARG A 46 -7.70 5.69 14.73
CA ARG A 46 -7.90 4.67 15.76
C ARG A 46 -9.35 4.71 16.22
N SER A 47 -10.13 3.68 15.92
CA SER A 47 -11.32 3.38 16.70
C SER A 47 -10.86 2.84 18.05
N ARG A 48 -10.79 3.70 19.07
CA ARG A 48 -10.64 3.23 20.45
C ARG A 48 -11.98 2.68 20.90
N ALA A 49 -11.97 1.44 21.39
CA ALA A 49 -13.03 0.84 22.18
C ALA A 49 -13.12 1.45 23.61
N ASP A 50 -12.81 2.74 23.76
CA ASP A 50 -12.85 3.43 25.04
C ASP A 50 -13.58 4.77 24.91
N ASN A 51 -14.66 4.88 25.67
CA ASN A 51 -15.68 5.93 25.62
C ASN A 51 -15.19 7.27 26.20
N SER A 52 -14.01 7.75 25.80
CA SER A 52 -13.56 9.11 26.11
C SER A 52 -13.74 10.00 24.89
N ARG A 53 -14.77 10.86 24.95
CA ARG A 53 -15.09 11.92 23.98
C ARG A 53 -13.99 12.99 23.95
N THR A 54 -12.86 12.70 23.30
CA THR A 54 -11.80 13.70 23.09
C THR A 54 -11.09 13.43 21.76
N GLU A 55 -11.48 14.21 20.75
CA GLU A 55 -10.87 14.49 19.44
C GLU A 55 -10.17 13.35 18.66
N ASP A 56 -10.57 13.20 17.40
CA ASP A 56 -9.99 12.32 16.37
C ASP A 56 -8.45 12.23 16.41
N TRP A 57 -7.91 11.26 17.15
CA TRP A 57 -6.47 10.97 17.14
C TRP A 57 -6.12 10.21 15.86
N VAL A 58 -5.93 10.97 14.79
CA VAL A 58 -5.36 10.52 13.54
C VAL A 58 -3.92 10.03 13.78
N VAL A 59 -3.69 8.74 13.60
CA VAL A 59 -2.34 8.15 13.64
C VAL A 59 -1.75 8.24 12.24
N ARG A 60 -0.55 8.80 12.14
CA ARG A 60 0.25 8.84 10.91
C ARG A 60 1.34 7.80 11.02
N CYS A 61 1.46 6.95 10.01
CA CYS A 61 2.52 5.95 9.93
C CYS A 61 3.40 6.29 8.74
N ARG A 62 4.73 6.19 8.94
CA ARG A 62 5.70 6.42 7.88
C ARG A 62 6.56 5.18 7.75
N TYR A 63 6.58 4.60 6.56
CA TYR A 63 7.33 3.40 6.24
C TYR A 63 8.49 3.75 5.32
N LEU A 64 9.65 3.17 5.62
CA LEU A 64 10.86 3.31 4.80
C LEU A 64 11.27 1.94 4.29
N GLY A 65 11.61 1.87 3.00
CA GLY A 65 11.90 0.60 2.37
C GLY A 65 12.85 0.68 1.19
N ALA A 66 13.24 -0.50 0.72
CA ALA A 66 14.05 -0.70 -0.47
C ALA A 66 13.27 -1.48 -1.53
N ALA A 67 13.53 -1.18 -2.79
CA ALA A 67 12.93 -1.83 -3.93
C ALA A 67 13.99 -2.51 -4.80
N PHE A 68 13.69 -3.70 -5.28
CA PHE A 68 14.53 -4.52 -6.13
C PHE A 68 13.77 -4.87 -7.41
N TYR A 69 14.48 -4.96 -8.52
CA TYR A 69 13.93 -5.42 -9.79
C TYR A 69 14.59 -6.72 -10.20
N LEU A 70 13.80 -7.78 -10.33
CA LEU A 70 14.29 -9.08 -10.79
C LEU A 70 13.22 -9.76 -11.65
N GLN A 71 13.62 -10.27 -12.82
CA GLN A 71 12.73 -10.99 -13.75
C GLN A 71 11.35 -10.32 -13.94
N ASP A 72 11.33 -9.03 -14.27
CA ASP A 72 10.10 -8.27 -14.52
C ASP A 72 9.10 -8.28 -13.35
N ARG A 73 9.63 -8.25 -12.14
CA ARG A 73 8.88 -8.05 -10.89
C ARG A 73 9.59 -7.01 -10.04
N LEU A 74 8.83 -6.17 -9.36
CA LEU A 74 9.37 -5.31 -8.30
C LEU A 74 9.15 -6.01 -6.97
N PHE A 75 10.21 -6.15 -6.19
CA PHE A 75 10.19 -6.67 -4.84
C PHE A 75 10.49 -5.53 -3.89
N LEU A 76 9.59 -5.28 -2.95
CA LEU A 76 9.68 -4.17 -2.01
C LEU A 76 9.62 -4.72 -0.60
N ILE A 77 10.44 -4.16 0.28
CA ILE A 77 10.40 -4.43 1.72
C ILE A 77 10.46 -3.10 2.45
N ASP A 78 9.52 -2.88 3.37
CA ASP A 78 9.49 -1.69 4.23
C ASP A 78 9.23 -2.04 5.69
N TYR A 79 9.59 -1.11 6.57
CA TYR A 79 9.26 -1.15 7.99
C TYR A 79 8.68 0.20 8.44
N GLU A 80 7.83 0.16 9.47
CA GLU A 80 7.26 1.37 10.08
C GLU A 80 8.34 2.08 10.90
N SER A 81 8.71 3.30 10.50
CA SER A 81 9.90 4.00 10.98
C SER A 81 9.74 4.70 12.34
N LEU A 82 8.51 4.98 12.79
CA LEU A 82 8.28 5.69 14.04
C LEU A 82 8.33 4.76 15.26
N THR A 83 7.83 3.53 15.12
CA THR A 83 7.70 2.55 16.19
C THR A 83 8.48 1.27 15.94
N GLY A 84 8.82 0.96 14.68
CA GLY A 84 9.54 -0.27 14.32
C GLY A 84 8.71 -1.55 14.44
N ASN A 85 7.40 -1.44 14.67
CA ASN A 85 6.56 -2.57 15.05
C ASN A 85 6.04 -3.41 13.88
N GLU A 86 6.10 -2.87 12.68
CA GLU A 86 5.55 -3.50 11.47
C GLU A 86 6.61 -3.55 10.38
N MET A 87 6.61 -4.67 9.66
CA MET A 87 7.35 -4.86 8.43
C MET A 87 6.39 -5.40 7.39
N SER A 88 6.50 -4.91 6.15
CA SER A 88 5.71 -5.39 5.04
C SER A 88 6.59 -5.70 3.83
N GLN A 89 6.11 -6.64 3.01
CA GLN A 89 6.72 -7.02 1.75
C GLN A 89 5.68 -6.93 0.65
N THR A 90 6.05 -6.32 -0.47
CA THR A 90 5.18 -6.14 -1.62
C THR A 90 5.87 -6.66 -2.88
N ILE A 91 5.15 -7.45 -3.67
CA ILE A 91 5.60 -7.90 -5.00
C ILE A 91 4.65 -7.30 -6.03
N LEU A 92 5.17 -6.48 -6.93
CA LEU A 92 4.39 -5.88 -8.01
C LEU A 92 4.73 -6.54 -9.36
N ILE A 93 3.68 -6.74 -10.15
CA ILE A 93 3.69 -7.21 -11.52
C ILE A 93 3.53 -5.99 -12.42
N PRO A 94 4.58 -5.59 -13.14
CA PRO A 94 4.49 -4.56 -14.16
C PRO A 94 3.55 -4.92 -15.29
N SER A 95 2.81 -3.92 -15.76
CA SER A 95 2.14 -4.00 -17.05
C SER A 95 3.15 -3.74 -18.18
N PHE A 96 3.12 -4.53 -19.25
CA PHE A 96 3.92 -4.33 -20.46
C PHE A 96 3.36 -3.23 -21.39
N LYS A 97 2.33 -2.50 -20.95
CA LYS A 97 1.81 -1.34 -21.69
C LYS A 97 2.84 -0.21 -21.71
N SER A 98 2.84 0.58 -22.79
CA SER A 98 3.79 1.68 -23.01
C SER A 98 3.75 2.79 -21.93
N ARG A 99 2.62 2.92 -21.22
CA ARG A 99 2.45 3.85 -20.11
C ARG A 99 2.12 3.08 -18.83
N ILE A 100 2.87 3.36 -17.76
CA ILE A 100 2.56 2.87 -16.42
C ILE A 100 1.32 3.64 -15.94
N SER A 101 0.17 2.97 -15.93
CA SER A 101 -1.04 3.47 -15.27
C SER A 101 -1.21 2.84 -13.90
N ARG A 102 -1.11 1.50 -13.85
CA ARG A 102 -1.32 0.71 -12.63
C ARG A 102 -0.33 -0.46 -12.57
N LEU A 103 0.12 -0.79 -11.36
CA LEU A 103 0.87 -2.00 -11.05
C LEU A 103 0.02 -2.82 -10.07
N ASN A 104 -0.13 -4.11 -10.34
CA ASN A 104 -0.89 -5.01 -9.46
C ASN A 104 0.08 -5.89 -8.70
N GLY A 105 -0.28 -6.30 -7.50
CA GLY A 105 0.63 -7.06 -6.68
C GLY A 105 0.01 -7.78 -5.50
N LEU A 106 0.90 -8.39 -4.73
CA LEU A 106 0.61 -8.96 -3.43
C LEU A 106 1.39 -8.19 -2.38
N LYS A 107 0.73 -7.87 -1.27
CA LYS A 107 1.35 -7.33 -0.07
C LYS A 107 1.15 -8.32 1.06
N THR A 108 2.20 -8.61 1.79
CA THR A 108 2.17 -9.38 3.02
C THR A 108 2.75 -8.56 4.14
N GLY A 109 2.24 -8.74 5.34
CA GLY A 109 2.70 -8.03 6.51
C GLY A 109 2.14 -8.63 7.78
N VAL A 110 2.59 -8.08 8.89
CA VAL A 110 2.10 -8.43 10.21
C VAL A 110 1.26 -7.26 10.72
N SER A 111 -0.01 -7.51 10.99
CA SER A 111 -0.91 -6.51 11.59
C SER A 111 -0.41 -6.11 12.98
N SER A 112 -0.52 -4.82 13.33
CA SER A 112 -0.23 -4.30 14.68
C SER A 112 -1.24 -4.70 15.76
N GLY A 113 -2.32 -5.41 15.43
CA GLY A 113 -3.27 -5.91 16.43
C GLY A 113 -2.69 -6.98 17.35
N ASP A 114 -3.36 -7.25 18.48
CA ASP A 114 -2.86 -8.11 19.58
C ASP A 114 -2.39 -9.51 19.14
N ARG A 115 -2.98 -10.06 18.07
CA ARG A 115 -2.62 -11.40 17.58
C ARG A 115 -1.44 -11.42 16.62
N ARG A 116 -0.93 -10.25 16.17
CA ARG A 116 0.18 -10.08 15.21
C ARG A 116 0.20 -11.17 14.13
N THR A 117 -0.97 -11.47 13.59
CA THR A 117 -1.13 -12.59 12.66
C THR A 117 -0.60 -12.16 11.30
N PRO A 118 0.33 -12.91 10.69
CA PRO A 118 0.75 -12.65 9.33
C PRO A 118 -0.44 -12.76 8.37
N ALA A 119 -0.59 -11.79 7.48
CA ALA A 119 -1.66 -11.74 6.52
C ALA A 119 -1.15 -11.26 5.16
N CYS A 120 -1.82 -11.69 4.10
CA CYS A 120 -1.54 -11.26 2.74
C CYS A 120 -2.81 -10.70 2.09
N THR A 121 -2.62 -9.75 1.18
CA THR A 121 -3.70 -9.07 0.47
C THR A 121 -3.25 -8.70 -0.93
N ARG A 122 -4.20 -8.51 -1.85
CA ARG A 122 -3.92 -7.87 -3.14
C ARG A 122 -3.64 -6.40 -2.92
N VAL A 123 -2.80 -5.83 -3.78
CA VAL A 123 -2.47 -4.42 -3.78
C VAL A 123 -2.50 -3.88 -5.20
N VAL A 124 -2.95 -2.64 -5.34
CA VAL A 124 -2.91 -1.90 -6.61
C VAL A 124 -2.17 -0.60 -6.37
N TRP A 125 -1.15 -0.33 -7.19
CA TRP A 125 -0.44 0.93 -7.22
C TRP A 125 -0.85 1.71 -8.46
N GLU A 126 -1.42 2.89 -8.27
CA GLU A 126 -1.80 3.81 -9.33
C GLU A 126 -0.75 4.91 -9.46
N TYR A 127 -0.20 5.08 -10.66
CA TYR A 127 0.88 6.04 -10.90
C TYR A 127 0.35 7.47 -11.00
N LEU A 128 0.91 8.37 -10.20
CA LEU A 128 0.52 9.78 -10.14
C LEU A 128 1.47 10.69 -10.93
N GLY A 129 2.65 10.21 -11.29
CA GLY A 129 3.70 10.98 -11.97
C GLY A 129 4.96 11.17 -11.14
N SER A 130 5.95 11.85 -11.72
CA SER A 130 7.21 12.21 -11.03
C SER A 130 7.04 13.38 -10.05
N GLU A 131 6.01 14.19 -10.24
CA GLU A 131 5.68 15.34 -9.39
C GLU A 131 4.17 15.36 -9.14
N ILE A 132 3.80 15.73 -7.91
CA ILE A 132 2.40 15.80 -7.47
C ILE A 132 2.17 17.02 -6.58
N ASN A 133 0.92 17.47 -6.50
CA ASN A 133 0.51 18.33 -5.39
C ASN A 133 0.37 17.47 -4.12
N ARG A 134 1.44 17.46 -3.31
CA ARG A 134 1.51 16.65 -2.09
C ARG A 134 0.35 16.91 -1.14
N VAL A 135 -0.06 18.17 -0.96
CA VAL A 135 -1.17 18.53 -0.05
C VAL A 135 -2.48 17.85 -0.49
N ASN A 136 -2.79 17.91 -1.78
CA ASN A 136 -3.99 17.27 -2.32
C ASN A 136 -3.91 15.73 -2.27
N ALA A 137 -2.72 15.17 -2.48
CA ALA A 137 -2.53 13.72 -2.38
C ALA A 137 -2.68 13.24 -0.93
N TYR A 138 -2.06 13.91 0.05
CA TYR A 138 -2.19 13.55 1.47
C TYR A 138 -3.62 13.65 2.00
N ARG A 139 -4.44 14.57 1.49
CA ARG A 139 -5.85 14.68 1.89
C ARG A 139 -6.68 13.45 1.50
N GLN A 140 -6.23 12.68 0.52
CA GLN A 140 -6.87 11.43 0.09
C GLN A 140 -6.32 10.21 0.85
N VAL A 141 -5.16 10.31 1.49
CA VAL A 141 -4.60 9.21 2.30
C VAL A 141 -5.46 9.03 3.55
N MET A 142 -6.26 7.95 3.57
CA MET A 142 -7.15 7.56 4.67
C MET A 142 -7.65 6.12 4.49
N LEU A 143 -8.50 5.69 5.42
CA LEU A 143 -9.28 4.46 5.32
C LEU A 143 -10.60 4.75 4.60
N TYR A 144 -10.95 3.86 3.67
CA TYR A 144 -12.20 3.89 2.89
C TYR A 144 -13.00 2.63 3.18
N GLY A 145 -14.33 2.73 3.09
CA GLY A 145 -15.19 1.55 3.05
C GLY A 145 -14.97 0.76 1.75
N LEU A 146 -15.24 -0.55 1.77
CA LEU A 146 -15.11 -1.41 0.58
C LEU A 146 -15.92 -0.89 -0.62
N ASP A 147 -17.10 -0.30 -0.37
CA ASP A 147 -18.01 0.20 -1.40
C ASP A 147 -17.90 1.71 -1.65
N ASP A 148 -16.88 2.38 -1.09
CA ASP A 148 -16.76 3.84 -1.17
C ASP A 148 -16.64 4.31 -2.64
N PRO A 149 -17.54 5.18 -3.12
CA PRO A 149 -17.60 5.58 -4.54
C PRO A 149 -16.40 6.43 -4.98
N ARG A 150 -15.56 6.89 -4.05
CA ARG A 150 -14.34 7.63 -4.36
C ARG A 150 -13.22 6.73 -4.90
N ILE A 151 -13.32 5.41 -4.70
CA ILE A 151 -12.38 4.44 -5.24
C ILE A 151 -12.92 3.93 -6.58
N ASP A 152 -12.06 3.93 -7.59
CA ASP A 152 -12.37 3.36 -8.91
C ASP A 152 -12.93 1.93 -8.78
N PRO A 153 -14.11 1.63 -9.36
CA PRO A 153 -14.68 0.29 -9.35
C PRO A 153 -13.73 -0.83 -9.77
N GLU A 154 -12.84 -0.59 -10.74
CA GLU A 154 -11.85 -1.57 -11.19
C GLU A 154 -10.83 -1.88 -10.09
N ILE A 155 -10.43 -0.88 -9.30
CA ILE A 155 -9.53 -1.10 -8.15
C ILE A 155 -10.24 -1.94 -7.08
N ARG A 156 -11.51 -1.63 -6.78
CA ARG A 156 -12.29 -2.41 -5.80
C ARG A 156 -12.44 -3.87 -6.23
N GLU A 157 -12.76 -4.11 -7.49
CA GLU A 157 -12.87 -5.47 -8.04
C GLU A 157 -11.54 -6.24 -7.94
N ARG A 158 -10.42 -5.57 -8.26
CA ARG A 158 -9.08 -6.15 -8.14
C ARG A 158 -8.71 -6.49 -6.69
N LEU A 159 -9.15 -5.68 -5.72
CA LEU A 159 -8.89 -5.93 -4.29
C LEU A 159 -9.80 -7.01 -3.69
N ALA A 160 -11.04 -7.15 -4.20
CA ALA A 160 -12.02 -8.13 -3.72
C ALA A 160 -11.77 -9.55 -4.23
N SER A 161 -11.13 -9.69 -5.41
CA SER A 161 -10.91 -10.98 -6.07
C SER A 161 -9.76 -11.77 -5.43
N ALA A 162 -10.02 -12.37 -4.27
CA ALA A 162 -9.08 -13.28 -3.60
C ALA A 162 -9.44 -14.75 -3.89
N GLN A 163 -8.54 -15.48 -4.56
CA GLN A 163 -8.72 -16.91 -4.83
C GLN A 163 -7.53 -17.72 -4.32
N MET A 164 -7.82 -18.79 -3.60
CA MET A 164 -6.85 -19.82 -3.26
C MET A 164 -6.89 -20.91 -4.34
N ARG A 165 -5.74 -21.23 -4.94
CA ARG A 165 -5.60 -22.31 -5.92
C ARG A 165 -4.51 -23.25 -5.46
N ASP A 166 -4.85 -24.52 -5.28
CA ASP A 166 -3.92 -25.57 -4.83
C ASP A 166 -3.15 -25.21 -3.54
N GLY A 167 -3.82 -24.49 -2.62
CA GLY A 167 -3.21 -24.02 -1.36
C GLY A 167 -2.36 -22.75 -1.49
N LEU A 168 -2.28 -22.14 -2.66
CA LEU A 168 -1.56 -20.90 -2.93
C LEU A 168 -2.52 -19.71 -3.07
N PHE A 169 -2.16 -18.58 -2.48
CA PHE A 169 -2.77 -17.30 -2.80
C PHE A 169 -2.01 -16.65 -3.95
N GLN A 170 -2.62 -16.59 -5.14
CA GLN A 170 -1.99 -16.06 -6.34
C GLN A 170 -2.86 -15.01 -7.02
N ILE A 171 -2.22 -14.07 -7.69
CA ILE A 171 -2.88 -13.05 -8.51
C ILE A 171 -2.60 -13.32 -9.98
N GLU A 172 -3.63 -13.17 -10.81
CA GLU A 172 -3.51 -13.14 -12.28
C GLU A 172 -3.13 -11.74 -12.78
#